data_AF-A0A2G6EJA3-F1
#
_entry.id   AF-A0A2G6EJA3-F1
#
_cell.length_a   1.000
_cell.length_b   1.000
_cell.length_c   1.000
_cell.angle_alpha   90.00
_cell.angle_beta   90.00
_cell.angle_gamma   90.00
#
_symmetry.space_group_name_H-M   'P 1'
#
loop_
_entity.id
_entity.type
_entity.pdbx_description
1 polymer ?
#
loop_
_entity_poly.entity_id
_entity_poly.type
_entity_poly.pdbx_seq_one_letter_code
_entity_poly.pdbx_strand_id
1 'polypeptide(L)'
;MNILKKIITAIRGGTREIGEAIVDSQGTRIFAQEIEDAKESLNQAKHDLTEVMAKEMQAGRKVDGIQAQITQNEQFVAEALGKNEEALALEIAGKVATLEAEKAEYVKAKSAYGEHIAKLKQLMETSERQLADYERQLTMVKTTENVQKATAAITDNFSSANSTLLSAKESLERIRQKQEDFDDRYLAAEQLEKETSGASLEEKMQQAGIGATVSGANAVLERIKQQQAGE
;
A
#
# COMPACT_ATOMS: atom_id res chain seq x y z
N MET A 1 27.85 6.01 7.73
CA MET A 1 26.94 5.53 8.81
C MET A 1 25.72 4.89 8.16
N ASN A 2 25.49 3.59 8.38
CA ASN A 2 24.44 2.81 7.71
C ASN A 2 23.02 3.32 7.99
N ILE A 3 22.19 3.36 6.94
CA ILE A 3 20.77 3.70 6.98
C ILE A 3 20.01 2.76 7.93
N LEU A 4 20.42 1.49 7.99
CA LEU A 4 19.94 0.49 8.97
C LEU A 4 20.08 0.95 10.43
N LYS A 5 21.20 1.61 10.79
CA LYS A 5 21.38 2.17 12.14
C LYS A 5 20.45 3.36 12.38
N LYS A 6 20.16 4.18 11.36
CA LYS A 6 19.23 5.31 11.50
C LYS A 6 17.79 4.85 11.71
N ILE A 7 17.34 3.81 11.01
CA ILE A 7 16.01 3.21 11.19
C ILE A 7 15.88 2.58 12.59
N ILE A 8 16.89 1.82 13.03
CA ILE A 8 16.91 1.21 14.37
C ILE A 8 16.96 2.28 15.47
N THR A 9 17.69 3.38 15.27
CA THR A 9 17.73 4.49 16.24
C THR A 9 16.40 5.26 16.29
N ALA A 10 15.71 5.45 15.17
CA ALA A 10 14.40 6.10 15.11
C ALA A 10 13.30 5.27 15.79
N ILE A 11 13.38 3.94 15.73
CA ILE A 11 12.40 3.04 16.36
C ILE A 11 12.71 2.83 17.86
N ARG A 12 13.98 2.84 18.26
CA ARG A 12 14.41 2.63 19.66
C ARG A 12 14.29 3.90 20.53
N GLY A 13 14.25 5.08 19.92
CA GLY A 13 13.99 6.36 20.59
C GLY A 13 12.49 6.63 20.70
N GLY A 14 11.81 6.01 21.67
CA GLY A 14 10.39 6.22 21.96
C GLY A 14 10.05 7.60 22.52
N THR A 15 10.50 8.68 21.86
CA THR A 15 10.14 10.06 22.21
C THR A 15 9.05 10.57 21.28
N ARG A 16 8.01 11.09 21.91
CA ARG A 16 6.68 11.53 21.44
C ARG A 16 6.62 12.58 20.32
N GLU A 17 7.63 12.75 19.50
CA GLU A 17 7.62 13.68 18.36
C GLU A 17 8.16 13.00 17.10
N ILE A 18 7.31 12.18 16.47
CA ILE A 18 7.48 11.81 15.06
C ILE A 18 6.36 12.52 14.29
N GLY A 19 6.46 13.85 14.25
CA GLY A 19 5.89 14.63 13.16
C GLY A 19 6.90 14.59 12.01
N GLU A 20 6.46 14.14 10.84
CA GLU A 20 7.19 14.22 9.57
C GLU A 20 8.47 13.39 9.39
N ALA A 21 8.47 12.13 9.84
CA ALA A 21 9.24 11.13 9.08
C ALA A 21 8.47 10.87 7.78
N ILE A 22 8.72 11.70 6.75
CA ILE A 22 8.44 11.31 5.37
C ILE A 22 9.15 9.98 5.19
N VAL A 23 8.37 8.90 5.19
CA VAL A 23 8.88 7.58 4.86
C VAL A 23 9.32 7.70 3.40
N ASP A 24 10.62 7.87 3.19
CA ASP A 24 11.16 8.02 1.86
C ASP A 24 10.86 6.72 1.11
N SER A 25 9.93 6.81 0.15
CA SER A 25 9.53 5.67 -0.69
C SER A 25 10.73 4.96 -1.33
N GLN A 26 11.84 5.68 -1.52
CA GLN A 26 13.11 5.12 -1.99
C GLN A 26 13.76 4.21 -0.94
N GLY A 27 13.73 4.59 0.34
CA GLY A 27 14.28 3.80 1.44
C GLY A 27 13.56 2.47 1.64
N THR A 28 12.22 2.47 1.60
CA THR A 28 11.41 1.24 1.67
C THR A 28 11.66 0.34 0.46
N ARG A 29 11.85 0.92 -0.73
CA ARG A 29 12.18 0.17 -1.95
C ARG A 29 13.57 -0.47 -1.89
N ILE A 30 14.59 0.28 -1.45
CA ILE A 30 15.96 -0.24 -1.29
C ILE A 30 15.97 -1.37 -0.27
N PHE A 31 15.31 -1.19 0.88
CA PHE A 31 15.23 -2.23 1.91
C PHE A 31 14.53 -3.50 1.40
N ALA A 32 13.46 -3.36 0.61
CA ALA A 32 12.81 -4.49 -0.03
C ALA A 32 13.73 -5.23 -1.01
N GLN A 33 14.56 -4.49 -1.77
CA GLN A 33 15.54 -5.10 -2.67
C GLN A 33 16.64 -5.83 -1.90
N GLU A 34 17.19 -5.23 -0.84
CA GLU A 34 18.21 -5.89 0.00
C GLU A 34 17.68 -7.20 0.62
N ILE A 35 16.39 -7.25 1.00
CA ILE A 35 15.73 -8.48 1.47
C ILE A 35 15.69 -9.54 0.37
N GLU A 36 15.40 -9.15 -0.88
CA GLU A 36 15.34 -10.09 -2.00
C GLU A 36 16.74 -10.61 -2.38
N ASP A 37 17.74 -9.72 -2.43
CA ASP A 37 19.13 -10.08 -2.69
C ASP A 37 19.66 -11.04 -1.59
N ALA A 38 19.26 -10.81 -0.34
CA ALA A 38 19.60 -11.68 0.79
C ALA A 38 18.93 -13.06 0.68
N LYS A 39 17.70 -13.16 0.17
CA LYS A 39 17.03 -14.45 -0.12
C LYS A 39 17.76 -15.23 -1.19
N GLU A 40 18.15 -14.56 -2.27
CA GLU A 40 18.89 -15.20 -3.36
C GLU A 40 20.24 -15.74 -2.85
N SER A 41 20.95 -14.93 -2.06
CA SER A 41 22.19 -15.35 -1.40
C SER A 41 21.99 -16.55 -0.46
N LEU A 42 20.89 -16.59 0.30
CA LEU A 42 20.52 -17.73 1.15
C LEU A 42 20.22 -18.99 0.32
N ASN A 43 19.56 -18.85 -0.83
CA ASN A 43 19.31 -19.97 -1.73
C ASN A 43 20.61 -20.50 -2.34
N GLN A 44 21.53 -19.62 -2.74
CA GLN A 44 22.86 -20.03 -3.20
C GLN A 44 23.61 -20.79 -2.09
N ALA A 45 23.57 -20.29 -0.85
CA ALA A 45 24.18 -20.97 0.29
C ALA A 45 23.59 -22.38 0.54
N LYS A 46 22.28 -22.59 0.29
CA LYS A 46 21.65 -23.92 0.33
C LYS A 46 22.21 -24.87 -0.72
N HIS A 47 22.45 -24.37 -1.93
CA HIS A 47 23.07 -25.15 -3.00
C HIS A 47 24.51 -25.52 -2.64
N ASP A 48 25.31 -24.56 -2.19
CA ASP A 48 26.70 -24.79 -1.80
C ASP A 48 26.80 -25.78 -0.63
N LEU A 49 25.91 -25.66 0.36
CA LEU A 49 25.81 -26.61 1.46
C LEU A 49 25.57 -28.04 0.95
N THR A 50 24.69 -28.19 -0.03
CA THR A 50 24.38 -29.50 -0.63
C THR A 50 25.62 -30.08 -1.34
N GLU A 51 26.41 -29.25 -2.02
CA GLU A 51 27.67 -29.68 -2.63
C GLU A 51 28.69 -30.17 -1.59
N VAL A 52 28.85 -29.43 -0.47
CA VAL A 52 29.76 -29.84 0.61
C VAL A 52 29.29 -31.13 1.27
N MET A 53 27.97 -31.29 1.49
CA MET A 53 27.39 -32.53 1.98
C MET A 53 27.65 -33.71 1.02
N ALA A 54 27.57 -33.49 -0.29
CA ALA A 54 27.92 -34.50 -1.28
C ALA A 54 29.40 -34.93 -1.19
N LYS A 55 30.31 -33.97 -1.01
CA LYS A 55 31.75 -34.24 -0.81
C LYS A 55 32.02 -34.99 0.50
N GLU A 56 31.34 -34.64 1.59
CA GLU A 56 31.41 -35.38 2.86
C GLU A 56 30.97 -36.84 2.68
N MET A 57 29.84 -37.07 2.03
CA MET A 57 29.33 -38.43 1.74
C MET A 57 30.29 -39.21 0.86
N GLN A 58 30.89 -38.58 -0.15
CA GLN A 58 31.89 -39.21 -1.00
C GLN A 58 33.15 -39.60 -0.21
N ALA A 59 33.65 -38.72 0.66
CA ALA A 59 34.77 -39.02 1.55
C ALA A 59 34.41 -40.18 2.50
N GLY A 60 33.19 -40.19 3.06
CA GLY A 60 32.67 -41.30 3.87
C GLY A 60 32.70 -42.63 3.13
N ARG A 61 32.14 -42.70 1.91
CA ARG A 61 32.18 -43.92 1.09
C ARG A 61 33.60 -44.40 0.77
N LYS A 62 34.55 -43.46 0.60
CA LYS A 62 35.96 -43.79 0.40
C LYS A 62 36.58 -44.39 1.66
N VAL A 63 36.33 -43.82 2.83
CA VAL A 63 36.75 -44.37 4.12
C VAL A 63 36.22 -45.80 4.30
N ASP A 64 34.93 -46.03 4.03
CA ASP A 64 34.30 -47.34 4.19
C ASP A 64 34.89 -48.38 3.20
N GLY A 65 35.12 -47.97 1.95
CA GLY A 65 35.74 -48.82 0.94
C GLY A 65 37.18 -49.21 1.27
N ILE A 66 38.00 -48.25 1.74
CA ILE A 66 39.37 -48.51 2.16
C ILE A 66 39.39 -49.39 3.43
N GLN A 67 38.46 -49.16 4.37
CA GLN A 67 38.34 -50.01 5.55
C GLN A 67 38.03 -51.47 5.20
N ALA A 68 37.14 -51.71 4.23
CA ALA A 68 36.85 -53.06 3.76
C ALA A 68 38.10 -53.73 3.14
N GLN A 69 38.89 -52.97 2.37
CA GLN A 69 40.15 -53.46 1.82
C GLN A 69 41.17 -53.76 2.92
N ILE A 70 41.32 -52.90 3.93
CA ILE A 70 42.19 -53.14 5.08
C ILE A 70 41.81 -54.46 5.74
N THR A 71 40.54 -54.64 6.11
CA THR A 71 40.07 -55.86 6.77
C THR A 71 40.29 -57.11 5.93
N GLN A 72 40.12 -57.03 4.61
CA GLN A 72 40.43 -58.16 3.72
C GLN A 72 41.93 -58.48 3.67
N ASN A 73 42.79 -57.47 3.58
CA ASN A 73 44.24 -57.68 3.55
C ASN A 73 44.76 -58.18 4.92
N GLU A 74 44.17 -57.74 6.03
CA GLU A 74 44.46 -58.27 7.37
C GLU A 74 44.16 -59.78 7.48
N GLN A 75 43.06 -60.25 6.87
CA GLN A 75 42.77 -61.68 6.78
C GLN A 75 43.83 -62.42 5.98
N PHE A 76 44.28 -61.87 4.84
CA PHE A 76 45.35 -62.46 4.05
C PHE A 76 46.70 -62.49 4.79
N VAL A 77 47.01 -61.48 5.61
CA VAL A 77 48.19 -61.49 6.50
C VAL A 77 48.07 -62.67 7.48
N ALA A 78 46.92 -62.84 8.14
CA ALA A 78 46.70 -63.94 9.06
C ALA A 78 46.83 -65.32 8.39
N GLU A 79 46.30 -65.48 7.17
CA GLU A 79 46.45 -66.71 6.38
C GLU A 79 47.90 -66.99 5.97
N ALA A 80 48.65 -65.98 5.54
CA ALA A 80 50.06 -66.12 5.18
C ALA A 80 50.92 -66.51 6.39
N LEU A 81 50.69 -65.89 7.54
CA LEU A 81 51.33 -66.26 8.80
C LEU A 81 50.99 -67.69 9.22
N GLY A 82 49.72 -68.12 9.05
CA GLY A 82 49.30 -69.50 9.32
C GLY A 82 49.98 -70.55 8.43
N LYS A 83 50.51 -70.14 7.28
CA LYS A 83 51.28 -71.00 6.35
C LYS A 83 52.80 -70.84 6.51
N ASN A 84 53.28 -70.09 7.50
CA ASN A 84 54.70 -69.72 7.70
C ASN A 84 55.31 -68.95 6.50
N GLU A 85 54.49 -68.27 5.70
CA GLU A 85 54.94 -67.43 4.58
C GLU A 85 55.19 -65.99 5.08
N GLU A 86 56.18 -65.81 5.95
CA GLU A 86 56.43 -64.53 6.65
C GLU A 86 56.78 -63.38 5.70
N ALA A 87 57.51 -63.65 4.61
CA ALA A 87 57.86 -62.63 3.63
C ALA A 87 56.62 -62.07 2.92
N LEU A 88 55.67 -62.95 2.55
CA LEU A 88 54.41 -62.56 1.94
C LEU A 88 53.51 -61.82 2.93
N ALA A 89 53.46 -62.27 4.18
CA ALA A 89 52.72 -61.58 5.23
C ALA A 89 53.23 -60.15 5.44
N LEU A 90 54.55 -59.94 5.41
CA LEU A 90 55.17 -58.64 5.57
C LEU A 90 54.86 -57.69 4.39
N GLU A 91 54.83 -58.21 3.16
CA GLU A 91 54.44 -57.43 1.97
C GLU A 91 52.98 -56.97 2.05
N ILE A 92 52.07 -57.86 2.41
CA ILE A 92 50.64 -57.53 2.56
C ILE A 92 50.43 -56.55 3.72
N ALA A 93 51.15 -56.71 4.83
CA ALA A 93 51.12 -55.77 5.95
C ALA A 93 51.62 -54.37 5.54
N GLY A 94 52.64 -54.29 4.68
CA GLY A 94 53.09 -53.03 4.08
C GLY A 94 51.97 -52.36 3.27
N LYS A 95 51.21 -53.13 2.49
CA LYS A 95 50.04 -52.61 1.77
C LYS A 95 48.94 -52.12 2.71
N VAL A 96 48.66 -52.85 3.81
CA VAL A 96 47.71 -52.40 4.84
C VAL A 96 48.15 -51.05 5.42
N ALA A 97 49.42 -50.88 5.76
CA ALA A 97 49.93 -49.60 6.28
C ALA A 97 49.73 -48.44 5.30
N THR A 98 49.90 -48.67 3.99
CA THR A 98 49.60 -47.62 2.98
C THR A 98 48.11 -47.27 2.91
N LEU A 99 47.23 -48.27 2.99
CA LEU A 99 45.78 -48.06 2.99
C LEU A 99 45.32 -47.35 4.27
N GLU A 100 45.92 -47.65 5.42
CA GLU A 100 45.64 -46.96 6.68
C GLU A 100 46.02 -45.47 6.62
N ALA A 101 47.18 -45.15 6.03
CA ALA A 101 47.59 -43.78 5.82
C ALA A 101 46.61 -43.04 4.88
N GLU A 102 46.20 -43.67 3.77
CA GLU A 102 45.20 -43.10 2.86
C GLU A 102 43.85 -42.90 3.55
N LYS A 103 43.38 -43.88 4.33
CA LYS A 103 42.15 -43.78 5.12
C LYS A 103 42.20 -42.61 6.09
N ALA A 104 43.33 -42.40 6.78
CA ALA A 104 43.50 -41.31 7.72
C ALA A 104 43.30 -39.93 7.06
N GLU A 105 43.82 -39.73 5.84
CA GLU A 105 43.61 -38.51 5.07
C GLU A 105 42.13 -38.29 4.71
N TYR A 106 41.42 -39.34 4.26
CA TYR A 106 39.98 -39.21 3.96
C TYR A 106 39.12 -39.02 5.22
N VAL A 107 39.49 -39.60 6.36
CA VAL A 107 38.82 -39.35 7.65
C VAL A 107 38.98 -37.90 8.06
N LYS A 108 40.19 -37.34 7.93
CA LYS A 108 40.45 -35.93 8.20
C LYS A 108 39.64 -35.02 7.27
N ALA A 109 39.60 -35.32 5.97
CA ALA A 109 38.80 -34.57 5.02
C ALA A 109 37.29 -34.63 5.34
N LYS A 110 36.77 -35.82 5.67
CA LYS A 110 35.38 -36.01 6.09
C LYS A 110 35.05 -35.17 7.33
N SER A 111 35.92 -35.18 8.35
CA SER A 111 35.75 -34.38 9.57
C SER A 111 35.69 -32.88 9.25
N ALA A 112 36.62 -32.40 8.43
CA ALA A 112 36.65 -31.00 8.00
C ALA A 112 35.36 -30.59 7.26
N TYR A 113 34.86 -31.44 6.35
CA TYR A 113 33.58 -31.18 5.70
C TYR A 113 32.41 -31.13 6.71
N GLY A 114 32.36 -32.06 7.67
CA GLY A 114 31.36 -32.08 8.72
C GLY A 114 31.33 -30.79 9.56
N GLU A 115 32.50 -30.27 9.93
CA GLU A 115 32.63 -28.99 10.64
C GLU A 115 32.11 -27.82 9.78
N HIS A 116 32.49 -27.77 8.50
CA HIS A 116 32.00 -26.74 7.57
C HIS A 116 30.49 -26.79 7.39
N ILE A 117 29.91 -27.99 7.27
CA ILE A 117 28.46 -28.21 7.14
C ILE A 117 27.74 -27.71 8.39
N ALA A 118 28.24 -28.04 9.59
CA ALA A 118 27.64 -27.59 10.84
C ALA A 118 27.65 -26.06 10.94
N LYS A 119 28.79 -25.44 10.62
CA LYS A 119 28.93 -23.97 10.64
C LYS A 119 28.01 -23.28 9.63
N LEU A 120 27.93 -23.80 8.40
CA LEU A 120 27.06 -23.26 7.36
C LEU A 120 25.59 -23.35 7.76
N LYS A 121 25.15 -24.50 8.28
CA LYS A 121 23.76 -24.68 8.76
C LYS A 121 23.41 -23.68 9.85
N GLN A 122 24.28 -23.47 10.83
CA GLN A 122 24.05 -22.52 11.92
C GLN A 122 23.97 -21.07 11.41
N LEU A 123 24.85 -20.68 10.49
CA LEU A 123 24.84 -19.35 9.89
C LEU A 123 23.54 -19.13 9.10
N MET A 124 23.16 -20.11 8.27
CA MET A 124 21.94 -20.06 7.49
C MET A 124 20.70 -19.93 8.36
N GLU A 125 20.58 -20.73 9.42
CA GLU A 125 19.44 -20.63 10.35
C GLU A 125 19.35 -19.23 10.99
N THR A 126 20.48 -18.66 11.36
CA THR A 126 20.53 -17.31 11.93
C THR A 126 20.11 -16.27 10.89
N SER A 127 20.60 -16.38 9.67
CA SER A 127 20.26 -15.49 8.56
C SER A 127 18.79 -15.60 8.15
N GLU A 128 18.21 -16.80 8.11
CA GLU A 128 16.79 -17.01 7.82
C GLU A 128 15.90 -16.35 8.87
N ARG A 129 16.24 -16.48 10.16
CA ARG A 129 15.50 -15.81 11.24
C ARG A 129 15.57 -14.28 11.13
N GLN A 130 16.75 -13.73 10.80
CA GLN A 130 16.92 -12.29 10.61
C GLN A 130 16.14 -11.78 9.39
N LEU A 131 16.18 -12.53 8.30
CA LEU A 131 15.44 -12.20 7.08
C LEU A 131 13.93 -12.16 7.34
N ALA A 132 13.39 -13.16 8.05
CA ALA A 132 11.97 -13.17 8.41
C ALA A 132 11.57 -11.97 9.29
N ASP A 133 12.46 -11.53 10.19
CA ASP A 133 12.25 -10.30 10.97
C ASP A 133 12.24 -9.06 10.06
N TYR A 134 13.18 -8.94 9.13
CA TYR A 134 13.22 -7.84 8.17
C TYR A 134 12.00 -7.79 7.25
N GLU A 135 11.50 -8.93 6.78
CA GLU A 135 10.25 -9.01 6.02
C GLU A 135 9.04 -8.51 6.82
N ARG A 136 8.95 -8.89 8.10
CA ARG A 136 7.91 -8.40 9.01
C ARG A 136 8.02 -6.89 9.20
N GLN A 137 9.22 -6.37 9.41
CA GLN A 137 9.46 -4.93 9.54
C GLN A 137 9.07 -4.18 8.25
N LEU A 138 9.46 -4.70 7.07
CA LEU A 138 9.07 -4.12 5.78
C LEU A 138 7.54 -4.08 5.62
N THR A 139 6.86 -5.16 6.01
CA THR A 139 5.39 -5.25 5.94
C THR A 139 4.72 -4.20 6.83
N MET A 140 5.23 -4.02 8.06
CA MET A 140 4.75 -2.97 8.97
C MET A 140 4.93 -1.58 8.36
N VAL A 141 6.12 -1.27 7.82
CA VAL A 141 6.41 0.03 7.19
C VAL A 141 5.47 0.28 6.01
N LYS A 142 5.31 -0.68 5.09
CA LYS A 142 4.38 -0.56 3.95
C LYS A 142 2.93 -0.38 4.38
N THR A 143 2.52 -1.05 5.46
CA THR A 143 1.17 -0.90 6.02
C THR A 143 0.97 0.51 6.57
N THR A 144 1.92 1.03 7.33
CA THR A 144 1.90 2.42 7.83
C THR A 144 1.86 3.42 6.68
N GLU A 145 2.68 3.25 5.64
CA GLU A 145 2.65 4.10 4.44
C GLU A 145 1.26 4.08 3.76
N ASN A 146 0.64 2.90 3.63
CA ASN A 146 -0.68 2.78 3.03
C ASN A 146 -1.78 3.45 3.87
N VAL A 147 -1.73 3.32 5.20
CA VAL A 147 -2.66 4.00 6.11
C VAL A 147 -2.50 5.51 6.00
N GLN A 148 -1.27 6.02 5.94
CA GLN A 148 -1.01 7.45 5.76
C GLN A 148 -1.54 7.97 4.42
N LYS A 149 -1.30 7.24 3.32
CA LYS A 149 -1.85 7.57 1.99
C LYS A 149 -3.38 7.57 1.97
N ALA A 150 -4.01 6.57 2.58
CA ALA A 150 -5.46 6.49 2.69
C ALA A 150 -6.02 7.66 3.51
N THR A 151 -5.37 7.99 4.63
CA THR A 151 -5.75 9.13 5.47
C THR A 151 -5.65 10.45 4.70
N ALA A 152 -4.54 10.68 4.00
CA ALA A 152 -4.33 11.87 3.17
C ALA A 152 -5.40 11.99 2.07
N ALA A 153 -5.70 10.90 1.35
CA ALA A 153 -6.74 10.90 0.33
C ALA A 153 -8.14 11.21 0.90
N ILE A 154 -8.46 10.72 2.10
CA ILE A 154 -9.72 11.05 2.78
C ILE A 154 -9.76 12.53 3.16
N THR A 155 -8.68 13.06 3.74
CA THR A 155 -8.57 14.47 4.13
C THR A 155 -8.68 15.41 2.93
N ASP A 156 -7.97 15.11 1.83
CA ASP A 156 -8.02 15.89 0.60
C ASP A 156 -9.44 15.92 0.02
N ASN A 157 -10.10 14.76 -0.06
CA ASN A 157 -11.50 14.67 -0.49
C ASN A 157 -12.45 15.44 0.43
N PHE A 158 -12.27 15.37 1.76
CA PHE A 158 -13.10 16.11 2.70
C PHE A 158 -12.90 17.63 2.59
N SER A 159 -11.66 18.10 2.36
CA SER A 159 -11.38 19.52 2.13
C SER A 159 -12.03 20.06 0.85
N SER A 160 -12.03 19.23 -0.22
CA SER A 160 -12.69 19.56 -1.50
C SER A 160 -14.22 19.51 -1.41
N ALA A 161 -14.78 18.58 -0.62
CA ALA A 161 -16.22 18.49 -0.39
C ALA A 161 -16.76 19.67 0.44
N ASN A 162 -15.98 20.17 1.40
CA ASN A 162 -16.38 21.36 2.17
C ASN A 162 -16.43 22.62 1.31
N SER A 163 -15.51 22.77 0.35
CA SER A 163 -15.48 23.92 -0.56
C SER A 163 -16.62 23.88 -1.58
N THR A 164 -17.00 22.70 -2.10
CA THR A 164 -18.20 22.58 -2.96
C THR A 164 -19.50 22.81 -2.19
N LEU A 165 -19.63 22.29 -0.97
CA LEU A 165 -20.81 22.54 -0.11
C LEU A 165 -20.96 24.02 0.27
N LEU A 166 -19.86 24.71 0.55
CA LEU A 166 -19.87 26.16 0.82
C LEU A 166 -20.35 26.93 -0.41
N SER A 167 -19.82 26.61 -1.60
CA SER A 167 -20.24 27.25 -2.86
C SER A 167 -21.69 26.95 -3.24
N ALA A 168 -22.20 25.77 -2.89
CA ALA A 168 -23.59 25.38 -3.10
C ALA A 168 -24.52 26.14 -2.16
N LYS A 169 -24.13 26.32 -0.89
CA LYS A 169 -24.87 27.13 0.09
C LYS A 169 -24.93 28.60 -0.34
N GLU A 170 -23.81 29.17 -0.76
CA GLU A 170 -23.76 30.54 -1.29
C GLU A 170 -24.60 30.70 -2.57
N SER A 171 -24.62 29.69 -3.44
CA SER A 171 -25.46 29.71 -4.64
C SER A 171 -26.95 29.66 -4.29
N LEU A 172 -27.34 28.88 -3.28
CA LEU A 172 -28.72 28.78 -2.81
C LEU A 172 -29.19 30.11 -2.20
N GLU A 173 -28.32 30.76 -1.42
CA GLU A 173 -28.59 32.09 -0.85
C GLU A 173 -28.79 33.15 -1.95
N ARG A 174 -27.93 33.15 -2.98
CA ARG A 174 -28.09 34.04 -4.15
C ARG A 174 -29.39 33.80 -4.92
N ILE A 175 -29.80 32.54 -5.10
CA ILE A 175 -31.06 32.21 -5.76
C ILE A 175 -32.24 32.74 -4.94
N ARG A 176 -32.17 32.60 -3.61
CA ARG A 176 -33.20 33.07 -2.69
C ARG A 176 -33.34 34.59 -2.71
N GLN A 177 -32.23 35.32 -2.62
CA GLN A 177 -32.22 36.79 -2.73
C GLN A 177 -32.80 37.27 -4.07
N LYS A 178 -32.49 36.58 -5.17
CA LYS A 178 -33.04 36.95 -6.48
C LYS A 178 -34.56 36.74 -6.59
N GLN A 179 -35.10 35.74 -5.89
CA GLN A 179 -36.54 35.51 -5.82
C GLN A 179 -37.23 36.59 -4.97
N GLU A 180 -36.66 36.92 -3.83
CA GLU A 180 -37.14 38.01 -2.95
C GLU A 180 -37.13 39.36 -3.69
N ASP A 181 -36.03 39.70 -4.36
CA ASP A 181 -35.93 40.91 -5.19
C ASP A 181 -36.99 40.96 -6.30
N PHE A 182 -37.36 39.80 -6.87
CA PHE A 182 -38.39 39.72 -7.91
C PHE A 182 -39.78 39.96 -7.32
N ASP A 183 -40.08 39.34 -6.18
CA ASP A 183 -41.36 39.51 -5.47
C ASP A 183 -41.53 40.96 -5.00
N ASP A 184 -40.46 41.58 -4.47
CA ASP A 184 -40.45 42.99 -4.06
C ASP A 184 -40.68 43.94 -5.25
N ARG A 185 -40.02 43.67 -6.38
CA ARG A 185 -40.25 44.43 -7.62
C ARG A 185 -41.66 44.27 -8.16
N TYR A 186 -42.22 43.06 -8.07
CA TYR A 186 -43.60 42.78 -8.48
C TYR A 186 -44.59 43.54 -7.60
N LEU A 187 -44.42 43.49 -6.28
CA LEU A 187 -45.25 44.25 -5.32
C LEU A 187 -45.13 45.77 -5.54
N ALA A 188 -43.92 46.27 -5.77
CA ALA A 188 -43.70 47.68 -6.07
C ALA A 188 -44.34 48.09 -7.42
N ALA A 189 -44.32 47.22 -8.43
CA ALA A 189 -44.98 47.45 -9.70
C ALA A 189 -46.51 47.44 -9.57
N GLU A 190 -47.09 46.53 -8.79
CA GLU A 190 -48.54 46.50 -8.50
C GLU A 190 -48.97 47.76 -7.74
N GLN A 191 -48.17 48.23 -6.79
CA GLN A 191 -48.42 49.47 -6.07
C GLN A 191 -48.36 50.69 -7.00
N LEU A 192 -47.33 50.76 -7.86
CA LEU A 192 -47.21 51.82 -8.85
C LEU A 192 -48.34 51.79 -9.87
N GLU A 193 -48.78 50.60 -10.29
CA GLU A 193 -49.92 50.42 -11.18
C GLU A 193 -51.20 50.91 -10.50
N LYS A 194 -51.46 50.55 -9.24
CA LYS A 194 -52.60 51.11 -8.46
C LYS A 194 -52.53 52.64 -8.34
N GLU A 195 -51.34 53.21 -8.20
CA GLU A 195 -51.14 54.67 -8.16
C GLU A 195 -51.33 55.33 -9.53
N THR A 196 -50.96 54.64 -10.62
CA THR A 196 -50.96 55.17 -12.00
C THR A 196 -52.27 54.90 -12.74
N SER A 197 -52.98 53.82 -12.39
CA SER A 197 -54.23 53.37 -13.01
C SER A 197 -55.40 54.23 -12.53
N GLY A 198 -55.43 55.51 -12.88
CA GLY A 198 -56.62 56.35 -13.13
C GLY A 198 -57.69 56.54 -12.03
N ALA A 199 -57.75 55.72 -10.99
CA ALA A 199 -58.83 55.74 -9.99
C ALA A 199 -58.79 57.02 -9.15
N SER A 200 -57.61 57.62 -8.97
CA SER A 200 -57.48 58.85 -8.20
C SER A 200 -58.00 60.09 -8.92
N LEU A 201 -58.15 60.08 -10.25
CA LEU A 201 -58.70 61.23 -11.00
C LEU A 201 -60.23 61.11 -11.12
N GLU A 202 -60.75 59.91 -11.40
CA GLU A 202 -62.20 59.65 -11.50
C GLU A 202 -62.90 59.81 -10.13
N GLU A 203 -62.29 59.31 -9.03
CA GLU A 203 -62.81 59.53 -7.67
C GLU A 203 -62.71 61.00 -7.24
N LYS A 204 -61.64 61.72 -7.64
CA LYS A 204 -61.53 63.17 -7.39
C LYS A 204 -62.50 63.98 -8.25
N MET A 205 -62.80 63.56 -9.47
CA MET A 205 -63.76 64.23 -10.36
C MET A 205 -65.22 64.01 -9.93
N GLN A 206 -65.56 62.82 -9.40
CA GLN A 206 -66.86 62.56 -8.78
C GLN A 206 -67.05 63.30 -7.46
N GLN A 207 -66.03 63.36 -6.59
CA GLN A 207 -66.10 64.18 -5.37
C GLN A 207 -66.15 65.69 -5.65
N ALA A 208 -65.56 66.15 -6.77
CA ALA A 208 -65.59 67.55 -7.19
C ALA A 208 -66.83 67.93 -8.04
N GLY A 209 -67.70 66.98 -8.38
CA GLY A 209 -68.94 67.23 -9.13
C GLY A 209 -68.76 67.61 -10.60
N ILE A 210 -67.65 67.22 -11.23
CA ILE A 210 -67.34 67.57 -12.63
C ILE A 210 -67.34 66.30 -13.47
N GLY A 211 -68.40 66.11 -14.28
CA GLY A 211 -68.54 64.94 -15.14
C GLY A 211 -69.98 64.53 -15.41
N ALA A 212 -70.89 65.49 -15.60
CA ALA A 212 -72.24 65.20 -16.07
C ALA A 212 -72.27 65.30 -17.59
N THR A 213 -72.27 64.14 -18.27
CA THR A 213 -72.79 64.06 -19.63
C THR A 213 -73.91 63.05 -19.66
N VAL A 214 -75.11 63.57 -19.41
CA VAL A 214 -76.38 62.89 -19.65
C VAL A 214 -76.57 62.81 -21.16
N SER A 215 -76.41 61.62 -21.73
CA SER A 215 -76.80 61.35 -23.11
C SER A 215 -77.48 59.99 -23.23
N GLY A 216 -78.77 60.00 -23.57
CA GLY A 216 -79.37 58.90 -24.34
C GLY A 216 -80.51 58.13 -23.68
N ALA A 217 -81.74 58.60 -23.90
CA ALA A 217 -82.96 57.83 -24.21
C ALA A 217 -84.15 58.80 -24.22
N ASN A 218 -84.32 59.58 -23.15
CA ASN A 218 -85.43 60.53 -22.99
C ASN A 218 -85.34 61.75 -23.93
N ALA A 219 -84.13 62.28 -24.17
CA ALA A 219 -83.92 63.40 -25.09
C ALA A 219 -84.14 63.05 -26.58
N VAL A 220 -84.17 61.75 -26.93
CA VAL A 220 -84.53 61.29 -28.28
C VAL A 220 -86.06 61.13 -28.39
N LEU A 221 -86.69 60.68 -27.30
CA LEU A 221 -88.13 60.43 -27.23
C LEU A 221 -88.97 61.73 -27.29
N GLU A 222 -88.45 62.82 -26.73
CA GLU A 222 -89.07 64.15 -26.79
C GLU A 222 -89.01 64.77 -28.19
N ARG A 223 -87.94 64.51 -28.94
CA ARG A 223 -87.78 64.95 -30.33
C ARG A 223 -88.77 64.26 -31.27
N ILE A 224 -88.99 62.96 -31.07
CA ILE A 224 -89.94 62.18 -31.89
C ILE A 224 -91.39 62.60 -31.59
N LYS A 225 -91.74 62.87 -30.32
CA LYS A 225 -93.08 63.35 -29.96
C LYS A 225 -93.42 64.71 -30.57
N GLN A 226 -92.45 65.62 -30.70
CA GLN A 226 -92.67 66.93 -31.33
C GLN A 226 -92.84 66.84 -32.85
N GLN A 227 -92.30 65.82 -33.51
CA GLN A 227 -92.49 65.59 -34.96
C GLN A 227 -93.83 64.91 -35.31
N GLN A 228 -94.51 64.26 -34.36
CA GLN A 228 -95.81 63.62 -34.60
C GLN A 228 -97.03 64.50 -34.24
N ALA A 229 -96.82 65.68 -33.64
CA ALA A 229 -97.89 66.62 -33.30
C ALA A 229 -98.08 67.74 -34.33
N GLY A 230 -97.44 67.62 -35.50
CA GLY A 230 -97.45 68.61 -36.58
C GLY A 230 -97.73 67.98 -37.94
N GLU A 231 -98.78 67.16 -38.03
CA GLU A 231 -99.52 66.80 -39.26
C GLU A 231 -100.96 66.41 -38.88
#